data_AF-A0A2S6R320-F1
#
_entry.id   AF-A0A2S6R320-F1
#
_cell.length_a   1.000
_cell.length_b   1.000
_cell.length_c   1.000
_cell.angle_alpha   90.00
_cell.angle_beta   90.00
_cell.angle_gamma   90.00
#
_symmetry.space_group_name_H-M   'P 1'
#
loop_
_entity.id
_entity.type
_entity.pdbx_description
1 polymer ?
#
loop_
_entity_poly.entity_id
_entity_poly.type
_entity_poly.pdbx_seq_one_letter_code
_entity_poly.pdbx_strand_id
1 'polypeptide(L)'
;MRLSGPAAGHARLKTSADPSGTRVIGTAANCSGGMTPWGTWLTAEENFTYCFGSDIADDREADVDPALVDHPESRNYRRLGIPGRGYAWSRFERRWNIDREANEANRFGWIVEIDPRDPESIPVKRTALGRFTHEGAAPVINGDGRVIVYTADDYYFEYFFRFVSTRTFDPALGVANGDLLDHGTLSVARFDADGGVAWLPLIFGDGPLTPENGFQSQADIAIETRRAADLLGATPMDRPEGVAVDPDAGKLYLSLTKNQRRGADNIDAAHSRADNLWGQIVELTAPGGDHTAERFSWDILVACG
;
A
#
# COMPACT_ATOMS: atom_id res chain seq x y z
N MET A 1 -4.29 -12.52 -14.46
CA MET A 1 -4.96 -11.77 -13.38
C MET A 1 -5.71 -10.59 -13.97
N ARG A 2 -6.68 -10.02 -13.25
CA ARG A 2 -7.37 -8.77 -13.62
C ARG A 2 -7.07 -7.66 -12.62
N LEU A 3 -7.14 -6.41 -13.05
CA LEU A 3 -7.16 -5.25 -12.16
C LEU A 3 -8.62 -4.80 -11.96
N SER A 4 -8.95 -4.39 -10.74
CA SER A 4 -10.27 -3.86 -10.39
C SER A 4 -10.13 -2.68 -9.41
N GLY A 5 -11.19 -1.88 -9.26
CA GLY A 5 -11.17 -0.64 -8.48
C GLY A 5 -10.77 0.60 -9.29
N PRO A 6 -10.49 1.73 -8.63
CA PRO A 6 -10.42 3.06 -9.24
C PRO A 6 -9.31 3.23 -10.29
N ALA A 7 -8.23 2.46 -10.24
CA ALA A 7 -7.13 2.60 -11.20
C ALA A 7 -7.29 1.67 -12.43
N ALA A 8 -8.16 0.65 -12.37
CA ALA A 8 -8.32 -0.30 -13.46
C ALA A 8 -8.75 0.41 -14.75
N GLY A 9 -8.02 0.15 -15.85
CA GLY A 9 -8.27 0.77 -17.15
C GLY A 9 -7.64 2.16 -17.34
N HIS A 10 -7.03 2.72 -16.31
CA HIS A 10 -6.34 4.01 -16.39
C HIS A 10 -5.18 3.97 -17.40
N ALA A 11 -4.92 5.09 -18.08
CA ALA A 11 -3.90 5.15 -19.13
C ALA A 11 -2.51 4.72 -18.65
N ARG A 12 -2.19 5.01 -17.38
CA ARG A 12 -0.93 4.67 -16.71
C ARG A 12 -0.78 3.18 -16.37
N LEU A 13 -1.84 2.38 -16.54
CA LEU A 13 -1.80 0.91 -16.40
C LEU A 13 -1.80 0.19 -17.75
N LYS A 14 -1.88 0.92 -18.86
CA LYS A 14 -1.87 0.35 -20.21
C LYS A 14 -0.45 0.08 -20.66
N THR A 15 -0.28 -1.03 -21.34
CA THR A 15 1.00 -1.50 -21.88
C THR A 15 0.84 -1.98 -23.30
N SER A 16 1.95 -2.26 -23.98
CA SER A 16 1.89 -2.83 -25.34
C SER A 16 1.15 -4.18 -25.39
N ALA A 17 1.28 -5.00 -24.34
CA ALA A 17 0.62 -6.30 -24.24
C ALA A 17 -0.81 -6.24 -23.68
N ASP A 18 -1.19 -5.14 -23.03
CA ASP A 18 -2.54 -4.92 -22.50
C ASP A 18 -3.00 -3.47 -22.70
N PRO A 19 -3.53 -3.14 -23.89
CA PRO A 19 -4.02 -1.80 -24.19
C PRO A 19 -5.27 -1.40 -23.40
N SER A 20 -5.97 -2.35 -22.76
CA SER A 20 -7.12 -2.01 -21.91
C SER A 20 -6.70 -1.56 -20.52
N GLY A 21 -5.53 -1.96 -20.01
CA GLY A 21 -5.05 -1.61 -18.67
C GLY A 21 -5.83 -2.30 -17.55
N THR A 22 -6.42 -3.46 -17.84
CA THR A 22 -7.34 -4.19 -16.94
C THR A 22 -6.94 -5.64 -16.73
N ARG A 23 -5.93 -6.13 -17.46
CA ARG A 23 -5.36 -7.46 -17.27
C ARG A 23 -3.93 -7.30 -16.81
N VAL A 24 -3.34 -8.32 -16.20
CA VAL A 24 -1.90 -8.35 -15.87
C VAL A 24 -1.44 -9.79 -15.75
N ILE A 25 -0.22 -10.04 -16.21
CA ILE A 25 0.40 -11.35 -16.14
C ILE A 25 1.18 -11.42 -14.82
N GLY A 26 0.66 -12.19 -13.86
CA GLY A 26 1.36 -12.51 -12.63
C GLY A 26 1.26 -11.48 -11.51
N THR A 27 1.75 -11.94 -10.37
CA THR A 27 2.03 -11.19 -9.16
C THR A 27 3.49 -11.48 -8.78
N ALA A 28 4.16 -10.57 -8.10
CA ALA A 28 5.59 -10.69 -7.81
C ALA A 28 5.94 -10.12 -6.44
N ALA A 29 7.03 -10.63 -5.86
CA ALA A 29 7.50 -10.25 -4.52
C ALA A 29 6.38 -10.31 -3.48
N ASN A 30 5.61 -11.41 -3.50
CA ASN A 30 4.54 -11.66 -2.56
C ASN A 30 5.13 -11.87 -1.16
N CYS A 31 4.80 -10.97 -0.23
CA CYS A 31 5.17 -11.10 1.18
C CYS A 31 4.07 -11.86 1.94
N SER A 32 3.45 -11.23 2.93
CA SER A 32 2.41 -11.83 3.75
C SER A 32 1.01 -11.63 3.12
N GLY A 33 -0.03 -11.69 3.95
CA GLY A 33 -1.40 -11.61 3.48
C GLY A 33 -2.42 -11.73 4.61
N GLY A 34 -3.68 -11.91 4.24
CA GLY A 34 -4.74 -12.19 5.19
C GLY A 34 -5.98 -12.83 4.56
N MET A 35 -6.68 -13.61 5.37
CA MET A 35 -7.93 -14.27 4.96
C MET A 35 -9.09 -13.30 5.10
N THR A 36 -9.89 -13.16 4.04
CA THR A 36 -11.14 -12.40 4.10
C THR A 36 -12.23 -13.20 4.82
N PRO A 37 -13.24 -12.52 5.40
CA PRO A 37 -14.42 -13.17 5.98
C PRO A 37 -15.24 -14.01 5.00
N TRP A 38 -15.07 -13.81 3.69
CA TRP A 38 -15.72 -14.61 2.63
C TRP A 38 -14.84 -15.73 2.05
N GLY A 39 -13.68 -15.98 2.66
CA GLY A 39 -12.83 -17.14 2.39
C GLY A 39 -11.91 -17.00 1.18
N THR A 40 -11.58 -15.77 0.77
CA THR A 40 -10.50 -15.49 -0.19
C THR A 40 -9.21 -15.10 0.55
N TRP A 41 -8.06 -15.27 -0.11
CA TRP A 41 -6.76 -14.85 0.39
C TRP A 41 -6.34 -13.53 -0.25
N LEU A 42 -5.92 -12.57 0.57
CA LEU A 42 -5.27 -11.34 0.13
C LEU A 42 -3.76 -11.56 0.23
N THR A 43 -3.03 -11.59 -0.89
CA THR A 43 -1.56 -11.59 -0.90
C THR A 43 -1.03 -10.19 -1.21
N ALA A 44 0.07 -9.82 -0.57
CA ALA A 44 0.63 -8.47 -0.64
C ALA A 44 1.89 -8.43 -1.51
N GLU A 45 1.91 -7.57 -2.54
CA GLU A 45 3.12 -7.30 -3.32
C GLU A 45 3.97 -6.24 -2.62
N GLU A 46 5.14 -6.65 -2.14
CA GLU A 46 5.99 -5.82 -1.29
C GLU A 46 7.18 -5.28 -2.08
N ASN A 47 8.30 -5.99 -2.13
CA ASN A 47 9.54 -5.57 -2.82
C ASN A 47 9.48 -5.74 -4.35
N PHE A 48 8.35 -5.43 -4.99
CA PHE A 48 8.13 -5.57 -6.43
C PHE A 48 9.06 -4.67 -7.26
N THR A 49 9.54 -3.57 -6.68
CA THR A 49 10.42 -2.60 -7.34
C THR A 49 11.74 -3.23 -7.79
N TYR A 50 12.22 -4.25 -7.06
CA TYR A 50 13.41 -5.03 -7.39
C TYR A 50 13.27 -5.85 -8.67
N CYS A 51 12.05 -6.16 -9.10
CA CYS A 51 11.79 -6.85 -10.36
C CYS A 51 12.06 -5.99 -11.58
N PHE A 52 12.13 -4.65 -11.44
CA PHE A 52 12.26 -3.71 -12.55
C PHE A 52 13.69 -3.19 -12.69
N GLY A 53 14.14 -3.11 -13.95
CA GLY A 53 15.44 -2.58 -14.33
C GLY A 53 15.35 -1.66 -15.55
N SER A 54 16.51 -1.17 -15.99
CA SER A 54 16.69 -0.32 -17.17
C SER A 54 17.99 -0.73 -17.90
N ASP A 55 18.05 -0.53 -19.22
CA ASP A 55 19.26 -0.66 -20.03
C ASP A 55 20.25 0.47 -19.75
N ILE A 56 19.76 1.59 -19.19
CA ILE A 56 20.57 2.72 -18.74
C ILE A 56 21.25 2.34 -17.42
N ALA A 57 22.57 2.52 -17.35
CA ALA A 57 23.37 2.17 -16.17
C ALA A 57 22.97 3.01 -14.96
N ASP A 58 23.01 2.38 -13.78
CA ASP A 58 22.86 3.07 -12.50
C ASP A 58 24.05 4.03 -12.31
N ASP A 59 23.76 5.26 -11.92
CA ASP A 59 24.75 6.25 -11.48
C ASP A 59 24.40 6.66 -10.05
N ARG A 60 25.07 6.03 -9.09
CA ARG A 60 24.80 6.19 -7.66
C ARG A 60 25.19 7.55 -7.11
N GLU A 61 25.96 8.32 -7.87
CA GLU A 61 26.35 9.67 -7.49
C GLU A 61 25.38 10.71 -8.07
N ALA A 62 24.47 10.33 -8.97
CA ALA A 62 23.51 11.24 -9.55
C ALA A 62 22.32 11.52 -8.61
N ASP A 63 21.87 12.78 -8.59
CA ASP A 63 20.66 13.18 -7.85
C ASP A 63 19.39 12.46 -8.36
N VAL A 64 19.40 12.06 -9.63
CA VAL A 64 18.32 11.36 -10.35
C VAL A 64 18.93 10.13 -11.01
N ASP A 65 18.34 8.94 -10.84
CA ASP A 65 18.72 7.78 -11.68
C ASP A 65 18.59 8.20 -13.15
N PRO A 66 19.66 8.08 -13.98
CA PRO A 66 19.62 8.49 -15.38
C PRO A 66 18.47 7.85 -16.19
N ALA A 67 17.99 6.66 -15.79
CA ALA A 67 16.84 6.00 -16.39
C ALA A 67 15.52 6.77 -16.21
N LEU A 68 15.46 7.72 -15.27
CA LEU A 68 14.27 8.49 -14.94
C LEU A 68 14.28 9.93 -15.47
N VAL A 69 15.37 10.41 -16.09
CA VAL A 69 15.48 11.83 -16.50
C VAL A 69 14.35 12.24 -17.45
N ASP A 70 14.05 11.41 -18.45
CA ASP A 70 12.99 11.66 -19.44
C ASP A 70 11.84 10.65 -19.35
N HIS A 71 11.77 9.88 -18.27
CA HIS A 71 10.77 8.83 -18.12
C HIS A 71 9.38 9.42 -17.79
N PRO A 72 8.29 9.01 -18.45
CA PRO A 72 6.96 9.57 -18.21
C PRO A 72 6.46 9.39 -16.76
N GLU A 73 6.94 8.34 -16.08
CA GLU A 73 6.65 8.06 -14.67
C GLU A 73 7.76 8.52 -13.70
N SER A 74 8.70 9.38 -14.14
CA SER A 74 9.90 9.77 -13.37
C SER A 74 9.62 10.11 -11.89
N ARG A 75 8.62 10.97 -11.64
CA ARG A 75 8.22 11.38 -10.28
C ARG A 75 7.75 10.20 -9.42
N ASN A 76 6.85 9.39 -9.97
CA ASN A 76 6.25 8.24 -9.29
C ASN A 76 7.31 7.16 -9.03
N TYR A 77 8.10 6.81 -10.04
CA TYR A 77 9.11 5.76 -9.97
C TYR A 77 10.25 6.14 -9.03
N ARG A 78 10.67 7.40 -9.01
CA ARG A 78 11.61 7.90 -8.00
C ARG A 78 11.08 7.72 -6.57
N ARG A 79 9.81 8.08 -6.32
CA ARG A 79 9.22 8.00 -4.96
C ARG A 79 9.12 6.57 -4.43
N LEU A 80 8.97 5.59 -5.33
CA LEU A 80 8.91 4.16 -5.00
C LEU A 80 10.27 3.44 -5.07
N GLY A 81 11.31 4.04 -5.66
CA GLY A 81 12.60 3.38 -5.87
C GLY A 81 12.60 2.42 -7.07
N ILE A 82 12.01 2.83 -8.19
CA ILE A 82 11.99 2.11 -9.47
C ILE A 82 12.87 2.90 -10.45
N PRO A 83 13.79 2.26 -11.21
CA PRO A 83 14.06 0.82 -11.21
C PRO A 83 14.81 0.39 -9.93
N GLY A 84 14.37 -0.72 -9.32
CA GLY A 84 15.03 -1.23 -8.11
C GLY A 84 16.26 -2.09 -8.42
N ARG A 85 16.37 -2.62 -9.64
CA ARG A 85 17.53 -3.37 -10.17
C ARG A 85 18.00 -4.55 -9.27
N GLY A 86 17.08 -5.13 -8.49
CA GLY A 86 17.41 -6.25 -7.60
C GLY A 86 17.51 -7.60 -8.33
N TYR A 87 16.77 -7.77 -9.42
CA TYR A 87 16.84 -8.93 -10.31
C TYR A 87 17.26 -8.55 -11.72
N ALA A 88 17.94 -9.47 -12.41
CA ALA A 88 18.42 -9.26 -13.78
C ALA A 88 17.35 -9.53 -14.87
N TRP A 89 16.06 -9.67 -14.51
CA TRP A 89 15.00 -10.05 -15.45
C TRP A 89 14.84 -9.06 -16.61
N SER A 90 15.03 -7.76 -16.35
CA SER A 90 14.95 -6.69 -17.36
C SER A 90 15.91 -6.86 -18.54
N ARG A 91 16.98 -7.67 -18.38
CA ARG A 91 17.94 -7.98 -19.44
C ARG A 91 17.41 -8.99 -20.46
N PHE A 92 16.40 -9.77 -20.09
CA PHE A 92 15.90 -10.90 -20.88
C PHE A 92 14.43 -10.75 -21.25
N GLU A 93 13.66 -10.06 -20.41
CA GLU A 93 12.21 -9.95 -20.54
C GLU A 93 11.79 -8.49 -20.59
N ARG A 94 11.25 -8.08 -21.74
CA ARG A 94 10.90 -6.69 -22.06
C ARG A 94 10.05 -6.02 -20.98
N ARG A 95 9.08 -6.75 -20.42
CA ARG A 95 8.11 -6.20 -19.46
C ARG A 95 8.78 -5.68 -18.18
N TRP A 96 9.89 -6.27 -17.78
CA TRP A 96 10.61 -5.87 -16.56
C TRP A 96 11.59 -4.72 -16.80
N ASN A 97 11.65 -4.19 -18.02
CA ASN A 97 12.52 -3.09 -18.42
C ASN A 97 11.72 -1.81 -18.64
N ILE A 98 11.94 -0.80 -17.78
CA ILE A 98 11.14 0.44 -17.79
C ILE A 98 11.39 1.29 -19.04
N ASP A 99 12.53 1.13 -19.73
CA ASP A 99 12.80 1.84 -20.99
C ASP A 99 11.96 1.29 -22.14
N ARG A 100 11.45 0.06 -21.99
CA ARG A 100 10.75 -0.68 -23.05
C ARG A 100 9.25 -0.81 -22.77
N GLU A 101 8.87 -0.95 -21.50
CA GLU A 101 7.48 -0.98 -21.07
C GLU A 101 7.28 -0.06 -19.86
N ALA A 102 7.23 1.24 -20.15
CA ALA A 102 7.25 2.31 -19.16
C ALA A 102 6.19 2.17 -18.06
N ASN A 103 5.01 1.62 -18.37
CA ASN A 103 3.88 1.51 -17.44
C ASN A 103 3.79 0.16 -16.72
N GLU A 104 4.65 -0.82 -17.01
CA GLU A 104 4.51 -2.14 -16.43
C GLU A 104 4.60 -2.11 -14.91
N ALA A 105 5.51 -1.31 -14.35
CA ALA A 105 5.72 -1.25 -12.91
C ALA A 105 4.50 -0.67 -12.16
N ASN A 106 3.67 0.16 -12.81
CA ASN A 106 2.41 0.62 -12.22
C ASN A 106 1.40 -0.52 -12.01
N ARG A 107 1.57 -1.67 -12.67
CA ARG A 107 0.68 -2.84 -12.53
C ARG A 107 1.08 -3.77 -11.39
N PHE A 108 2.06 -3.38 -10.56
CA PHE A 108 2.55 -4.10 -9.38
C PHE A 108 2.58 -3.20 -8.14
N GLY A 109 2.68 -3.81 -6.96
CA GLY A 109 2.60 -3.12 -5.67
C GLY A 109 1.17 -3.00 -5.17
N TRP A 110 0.34 -4.00 -5.44
CA TRP A 110 -1.07 -4.03 -5.05
C TRP A 110 -1.36 -5.21 -4.13
N ILE A 111 -2.38 -5.10 -3.29
CA ILE A 111 -3.03 -6.28 -2.72
C ILE A 111 -3.74 -7.08 -3.83
N VAL A 112 -3.50 -8.38 -3.87
CA VAL A 112 -4.11 -9.31 -4.83
C VAL A 112 -5.02 -10.29 -4.09
N GLU A 113 -6.29 -10.35 -4.48
CA GLU A 113 -7.26 -11.30 -3.96
C GLU A 113 -7.29 -12.57 -4.81
N ILE A 114 -7.25 -13.72 -4.15
CA ILE A 114 -7.25 -15.06 -4.74
C ILE A 114 -8.35 -15.88 -4.05
N ASP A 115 -9.17 -16.62 -4.80
CA ASP A 115 -10.02 -17.66 -4.20
C ASP A 115 -9.25 -18.98 -4.15
N PRO A 116 -8.78 -19.42 -2.96
CA PRO A 116 -7.99 -20.65 -2.85
C PRO A 116 -8.82 -21.92 -3.08
N ARG A 117 -10.15 -21.80 -3.16
CA ARG A 117 -11.08 -22.94 -3.33
C ARG A 117 -11.42 -23.21 -4.80
N ASP A 118 -11.18 -22.25 -5.68
CA ASP A 118 -11.45 -22.35 -7.11
C ASP A 118 -10.14 -22.14 -7.91
N PRO A 119 -9.52 -23.22 -8.41
CA PRO A 119 -8.26 -23.11 -9.16
C PRO A 119 -8.42 -22.42 -10.52
N GLU A 120 -9.64 -22.29 -11.04
CA GLU A 120 -9.93 -21.58 -12.30
C GLU A 120 -10.27 -20.11 -12.06
N SER A 121 -10.38 -19.69 -10.79
CA SER A 121 -10.65 -18.29 -10.45
C SER A 121 -9.52 -17.39 -10.94
N ILE A 122 -9.87 -16.21 -11.43
CA ILE A 122 -8.89 -15.22 -11.89
C ILE A 122 -8.57 -14.28 -10.72
N PRO A 123 -7.33 -14.26 -10.20
CA PRO A 123 -6.96 -13.34 -9.13
C PRO A 123 -7.12 -11.87 -9.54
N VAL A 124 -7.43 -11.04 -8.55
CA VAL A 124 -7.82 -9.64 -8.75
C VAL A 124 -6.88 -8.72 -7.98
N LYS A 125 -6.18 -7.83 -8.67
CA LYS A 125 -5.46 -6.71 -8.04
C LYS A 125 -6.46 -5.64 -7.61
N ARG A 126 -6.54 -5.36 -6.31
CA ARG A 126 -7.54 -4.48 -5.70
C ARG A 126 -7.00 -3.06 -5.55
N THR A 127 -7.19 -2.25 -6.60
CA THR A 127 -6.53 -0.93 -6.69
C THR A 127 -7.07 0.11 -5.72
N ALA A 128 -8.23 -0.14 -5.08
CA ALA A 128 -8.76 0.77 -4.07
C ALA A 128 -7.97 0.73 -2.75
N LEU A 129 -7.13 -0.30 -2.54
CA LEU A 129 -6.27 -0.43 -1.37
C LEU A 129 -4.94 0.33 -1.53
N GLY A 130 -4.74 1.06 -2.64
CA GLY A 130 -3.55 1.85 -2.90
C GLY A 130 -2.40 1.04 -3.48
N ARG A 131 -1.33 1.72 -3.89
CA ARG A 131 -0.12 1.12 -4.47
C ARG A 131 1.14 1.53 -3.73
N PHE A 132 1.82 0.54 -3.16
CA PHE A 132 3.07 0.68 -2.42
C PHE A 132 3.67 -0.71 -2.10
N THR A 133 4.69 -0.80 -1.22
CA THR A 133 5.31 -2.08 -0.86
C THR A 133 4.53 -2.72 0.29
N HIS A 134 3.39 -3.34 -0.03
CA HIS A 134 2.49 -3.90 0.97
C HIS A 134 3.13 -5.08 1.71
N GLU A 135 3.13 -5.06 3.04
CA GLU A 135 3.57 -6.22 3.83
C GLU A 135 2.49 -7.30 3.92
N GLY A 136 1.26 -6.88 4.21
CA GLY A 136 0.12 -7.76 4.47
C GLY A 136 -1.19 -6.98 4.52
N ALA A 137 -2.30 -7.69 4.69
CA ALA A 137 -3.64 -7.10 4.77
C ALA A 137 -4.44 -7.78 5.87
N ALA A 138 -4.92 -7.02 6.84
CA ALA A 138 -5.73 -7.51 7.96
C ALA A 138 -7.19 -7.04 7.80
N PRO A 139 -8.08 -7.88 7.21
CA PRO A 139 -9.48 -7.54 7.04
C PRO A 139 -10.31 -7.74 8.32
N VAL A 140 -11.29 -6.87 8.55
CA VAL A 140 -12.23 -6.92 9.68
C VAL A 140 -13.64 -6.56 9.20
N ILE A 141 -14.67 -7.17 9.78
CA ILE A 141 -16.06 -6.69 9.64
C ILE A 141 -16.35 -5.76 10.81
N ASN A 142 -16.59 -4.48 10.53
CA ASN A 142 -16.95 -3.51 11.56
C ASN A 142 -18.35 -3.80 12.11
N GLY A 143 -18.67 -3.23 13.29
CA GLY A 143 -20.00 -3.40 13.92
C GLY A 143 -21.18 -2.93 13.07
N ASP A 144 -20.95 -2.00 12.13
CA ASP A 144 -21.96 -1.55 11.16
C ASP A 144 -22.00 -2.38 9.86
N GLY A 145 -21.22 -3.46 9.79
CA GLY A 145 -21.16 -4.39 8.67
C GLY A 145 -20.22 -3.98 7.54
N ARG A 146 -19.60 -2.79 7.57
CA ARG A 146 -18.60 -2.43 6.55
C ARG A 146 -17.31 -3.23 6.72
N VAL A 147 -16.65 -3.50 5.61
CA VAL A 147 -15.35 -4.16 5.57
C VAL A 147 -14.26 -3.12 5.78
N ILE A 148 -13.34 -3.44 6.70
CA ILE A 148 -12.13 -2.68 6.96
C ILE A 148 -10.96 -3.53 6.50
N VAL A 149 -9.93 -2.92 5.90
CA VAL A 149 -8.65 -3.59 5.66
C VAL A 149 -7.53 -2.69 6.14
N TYR A 150 -6.75 -3.16 7.11
CA TYR A 150 -5.51 -2.52 7.51
C TYR A 150 -4.35 -3.10 6.71
N THR A 151 -3.46 -2.23 6.22
CA THR A 151 -2.26 -2.64 5.47
C THR A 151 -1.14 -1.65 5.74
N ALA A 152 0.08 -2.13 5.69
CA ALA A 152 1.27 -1.33 5.93
C ALA A 152 2.19 -1.32 4.72
N ASP A 153 2.98 -0.25 4.61
CA ASP A 153 3.97 -0.03 3.57
C ASP A 153 5.37 -0.27 4.14
N ASP A 154 5.92 -1.47 3.95
CA ASP A 154 7.20 -1.85 4.56
C ASP A 154 8.38 -1.19 3.84
N TYR A 155 8.63 0.06 4.21
CA TYR A 155 9.85 0.75 3.86
C TYR A 155 10.14 1.85 4.89
N TYR A 156 11.37 2.33 4.90
CA TYR A 156 11.78 3.38 5.85
C TYR A 156 10.94 4.65 5.63
N PHE A 157 10.36 5.17 6.71
CA PHE A 157 9.59 6.42 6.72
C PHE A 157 8.29 6.39 5.90
N GLU A 158 7.79 5.21 5.55
CA GLU A 158 6.48 5.07 4.91
C GLU A 158 5.39 4.84 5.96
N TYR A 159 4.22 4.37 5.52
CA TYR A 159 2.97 4.65 6.21
C TYR A 159 2.15 3.42 6.56
N PHE A 160 1.19 3.64 7.46
CA PHE A 160 0.18 2.69 7.83
C PHE A 160 -1.19 3.15 7.31
N PHE A 161 -1.96 2.23 6.73
CA PHE A 161 -3.20 2.56 6.02
C PHE A 161 -4.40 1.75 6.54
N ARG A 162 -5.58 2.33 6.34
CA ARG A 162 -6.89 1.71 6.57
C ARG A 162 -7.81 1.97 5.40
N PHE A 163 -8.31 0.92 4.78
CA PHE A 163 -9.41 0.97 3.83
C PHE A 163 -10.73 0.71 4.55
N VAL A 164 -11.79 1.44 4.17
CA VAL A 164 -13.17 1.26 4.64
C VAL A 164 -14.10 1.15 3.44
N SER A 165 -14.81 0.02 3.28
CA SER A 165 -15.74 -0.17 2.16
C SER A 165 -16.95 0.78 2.25
N THR A 166 -17.54 1.13 1.10
CA THR A 166 -18.78 1.93 1.06
C THR A 166 -20.02 1.12 1.37
N ARG A 167 -19.97 -0.20 1.10
CA ARG A 167 -21.07 -1.15 1.29
C ARG A 167 -20.74 -2.16 2.38
N THR A 168 -21.77 -2.83 2.88
CA THR A 168 -21.65 -3.82 3.95
C THR A 168 -21.38 -5.22 3.39
N PHE A 169 -20.72 -6.04 4.20
CA PHE A 169 -20.56 -7.47 3.99
C PHE A 169 -21.90 -8.19 4.04
N ASP A 170 -22.12 -9.10 3.09
CA ASP A 170 -23.26 -10.02 3.08
C ASP A 170 -22.74 -11.47 3.03
N PRO A 171 -22.92 -12.27 4.11
CA PRO A 171 -22.44 -13.65 4.13
C PRO A 171 -23.06 -14.53 3.04
N ALA A 172 -24.24 -14.17 2.50
CA ALA A 172 -24.87 -14.93 1.41
C ALA A 172 -24.15 -14.76 0.06
N LEU A 173 -23.36 -13.70 -0.13
CA LEU A 173 -22.68 -13.42 -1.39
C LEU A 173 -21.39 -14.23 -1.60
N GLY A 174 -20.84 -14.86 -0.55
CA GLY A 174 -19.58 -15.60 -0.65
C GLY A 174 -18.47 -14.76 -1.31
N VAL A 175 -17.77 -15.31 -2.30
CA VAL A 175 -16.68 -14.61 -3.00
C VAL A 175 -17.09 -13.34 -3.76
N ALA A 176 -18.38 -13.14 -4.03
CA ALA A 176 -18.85 -11.90 -4.64
C ALA A 176 -18.66 -10.68 -3.70
N ASN A 177 -18.47 -10.89 -2.39
CA ASN A 177 -18.04 -9.84 -1.46
C ASN A 177 -16.69 -9.21 -1.82
N GLY A 178 -15.85 -9.86 -2.63
CA GLY A 178 -14.58 -9.26 -3.09
C GLY A 178 -14.79 -7.92 -3.83
N ASP A 179 -15.96 -7.69 -4.41
CA ASP A 179 -16.35 -6.40 -5.03
C ASP A 179 -16.41 -5.24 -4.01
N LEU A 180 -16.53 -5.52 -2.71
CA LEU A 180 -16.45 -4.52 -1.65
C LEU A 180 -15.06 -3.85 -1.59
N LEU A 181 -14.01 -4.58 -1.99
CA LEU A 181 -12.63 -4.09 -2.01
C LEU A 181 -12.33 -3.17 -3.21
N ASP A 182 -13.30 -2.94 -4.09
CA ASP A 182 -13.18 -1.98 -5.20
C ASP A 182 -13.84 -0.63 -4.87
N HIS A 183 -14.63 -0.58 -3.79
CA HIS A 183 -15.49 0.56 -3.45
C HIS A 183 -15.35 0.93 -1.97
N GLY A 184 -14.58 1.97 -1.69
CA GLY A 184 -14.32 2.45 -0.35
C GLY A 184 -13.38 3.64 -0.33
N THR A 185 -12.98 4.01 0.88
CA THR A 185 -12.02 5.08 1.12
C THR A 185 -10.77 4.47 1.76
N LEU A 186 -9.62 4.66 1.12
CA LEU A 186 -8.33 4.44 1.74
C LEU A 186 -7.93 5.69 2.54
N SER A 187 -7.47 5.49 3.76
CA SER A 187 -6.94 6.53 4.63
C SER A 187 -5.54 6.16 5.09
N VAL A 188 -4.71 7.17 5.32
CA VAL A 188 -3.38 7.02 5.90
C VAL A 188 -3.36 7.53 7.34
N ALA A 189 -2.59 6.87 8.21
CA ALA A 189 -2.49 7.22 9.62
C ALA A 189 -1.57 8.44 9.85
N ARG A 190 -1.99 9.32 10.76
CA ARG A 190 -1.12 10.27 11.46
C ARG A 190 -1.19 9.99 12.96
N PHE A 191 -0.05 9.69 13.57
CA PHE A 191 0.12 9.51 15.00
C PHE A 191 0.42 10.87 15.64
N ASP A 192 -0.51 11.34 16.45
CA ASP A 192 -0.42 12.59 17.19
C ASP A 192 0.30 12.34 18.53
N ALA A 193 1.03 13.35 19.04
CA ALA A 193 1.86 13.24 20.23
C ALA A 193 1.08 13.06 21.54
N ASP A 194 -0.24 13.25 21.51
CA ASP A 194 -1.16 13.05 22.63
C ASP A 194 -1.66 11.60 22.75
N GLY A 195 -1.13 10.68 21.94
CA GLY A 195 -1.58 9.29 21.89
C GLY A 195 -2.77 9.06 20.96
N GLY A 196 -3.18 10.06 20.17
CA GLY A 196 -4.20 9.93 19.13
C GLY A 196 -3.66 9.41 17.80
N VAL A 197 -4.49 8.70 17.05
CA VAL A 197 -4.28 8.45 15.61
C VAL A 197 -5.40 9.08 14.83
N ALA A 198 -5.09 9.95 13.87
CA ALA A 198 -6.04 10.47 12.91
C ALA A 198 -5.94 9.70 11.59
N TRP A 199 -7.08 9.32 11.01
CA TRP A 199 -7.16 8.70 9.70
C TRP A 199 -7.42 9.75 8.62
N LEU A 200 -6.44 10.01 7.76
CA LEU A 200 -6.48 11.04 6.73
C LEU A 200 -6.94 10.43 5.40
N PRO A 201 -8.15 10.76 4.88
CA PRO A 201 -8.69 10.13 3.69
C PRO A 201 -7.98 10.57 2.40
N LEU A 202 -7.64 9.60 1.55
CA LEU A 202 -6.96 9.80 0.27
C LEU A 202 -8.00 9.94 -0.85
N ILE A 203 -8.66 11.09 -0.93
CA ILE A 203 -9.75 11.36 -1.87
C ILE A 203 -9.32 12.44 -2.86
N PHE A 204 -9.43 12.15 -4.16
CA PHE A 204 -9.19 13.13 -5.20
C PHE A 204 -10.18 14.29 -5.09
N GLY A 205 -9.68 15.52 -5.13
CA GLY A 205 -10.46 16.75 -4.96
C GLY A 205 -10.47 17.29 -3.53
N ASP A 206 -10.02 16.51 -2.54
CA ASP A 206 -10.01 16.91 -1.14
C ASP A 206 -8.63 17.41 -0.71
N GLY A 207 -8.61 18.55 0.00
CA GLY A 207 -7.38 19.14 0.54
C GLY A 207 -6.31 19.35 -0.54
N PRO A 208 -5.09 18.82 -0.38
CA PRO A 208 -4.02 18.96 -1.36
C PRO A 208 -4.10 17.95 -2.52
N LEU A 209 -5.10 17.06 -2.55
CA LEU A 209 -5.16 15.95 -3.52
C LEU A 209 -5.88 16.36 -4.81
N THR A 210 -5.40 17.43 -5.45
CA THR A 210 -6.09 18.12 -6.55
C THR A 210 -5.22 18.24 -7.81
N PRO A 211 -5.78 18.73 -8.94
CA PRO A 211 -5.01 19.02 -10.15
C PRO A 211 -3.85 20.00 -9.95
N GLU A 212 -3.93 20.93 -9.01
CA GLU A 212 -2.85 21.86 -8.67
C GLU A 212 -1.60 21.12 -8.16
N ASN A 213 -1.81 20.00 -7.47
CA ASN A 213 -0.74 19.08 -7.05
C ASN A 213 -0.59 17.90 -8.03
N GLY A 214 -1.05 18.02 -9.27
CA GLY A 214 -0.75 17.08 -10.34
C GLY A 214 -1.48 15.73 -10.26
N PHE A 215 -2.58 15.63 -9.51
CA PHE A 215 -3.51 14.50 -9.57
C PHE A 215 -4.67 14.86 -10.50
N GLN A 216 -5.10 13.96 -11.38
CA GLN A 216 -6.22 14.22 -12.30
C GLN A 216 -7.45 13.36 -11.98
N SER A 217 -7.29 12.36 -11.11
CA SER A 217 -8.34 11.41 -10.78
C SER A 217 -8.03 10.62 -9.51
N GLN A 218 -9.02 9.88 -9.00
CA GLN A 218 -8.80 8.88 -7.95
C GLN A 218 -7.83 7.76 -8.38
N ALA A 219 -7.71 7.48 -9.68
CA ALA A 219 -6.73 6.53 -10.20
C ALA A 219 -5.29 7.00 -9.94
N ASP A 220 -5.02 8.30 -10.08
CA ASP A 220 -3.69 8.84 -9.77
C ASP A 220 -3.38 8.75 -8.27
N ILE A 221 -4.37 8.94 -7.40
CA ILE A 221 -4.22 8.75 -5.95
C ILE A 221 -3.91 7.29 -5.62
N ALA A 222 -4.58 6.35 -6.28
CA ALA A 222 -4.32 4.92 -6.11
C ALA A 222 -2.93 4.50 -6.65
N ILE A 223 -2.43 5.12 -7.72
CA ILE A 223 -1.11 4.80 -8.31
C ILE A 223 0.04 5.47 -7.54
N GLU A 224 -0.14 6.72 -7.10
CA GLU A 224 0.83 7.55 -6.37
C GLU A 224 0.46 7.68 -4.89
N THR A 225 0.01 6.59 -4.25
CA THR A 225 -0.52 6.58 -2.87
C THR A 225 0.45 7.16 -1.86
N ARG A 226 1.74 6.81 -1.93
CA ARG A 226 2.78 7.41 -1.07
C ARG A 226 2.83 8.93 -1.17
N ARG A 227 2.79 9.48 -2.39
CA ARG A 227 2.82 10.93 -2.61
C ARG A 227 1.57 11.63 -2.09
N ALA A 228 0.41 11.00 -2.24
CA ALA A 228 -0.82 11.51 -1.66
C ALA A 228 -0.74 11.54 -0.12
N ALA A 229 -0.17 10.50 0.50
CA ALA A 229 0.08 10.45 1.93
C ALA A 229 1.08 11.52 2.42
N ASP A 230 2.17 11.74 1.67
CA ASP A 230 3.14 12.83 1.95
C ASP A 230 2.41 14.18 2.07
N LEU A 231 1.56 14.50 1.09
CA LEU A 231 0.84 15.77 1.01
C LEU A 231 -0.19 15.96 2.13
N LEU A 232 -0.77 14.86 2.63
CA LEU A 232 -1.68 14.91 3.77
C LEU A 232 -0.96 15.04 5.12
N GLY A 233 0.36 14.87 5.16
CA GLY A 233 1.14 14.91 6.40
C GLY A 233 0.94 13.66 7.25
N ALA A 234 0.90 12.49 6.61
CA ALA A 234 0.97 11.21 7.29
C ALA A 234 2.25 11.07 8.13
N THR A 235 2.21 10.29 9.22
CA THR A 235 3.39 10.10 10.07
C THR A 235 4.36 9.12 9.43
N PRO A 236 5.63 9.51 9.16
CA PRO A 236 6.65 8.59 8.63
C PRO A 236 7.06 7.53 9.67
N MET A 237 6.83 6.26 9.36
CA MET A 237 6.93 5.15 10.31
C MET A 237 8.27 4.38 10.26
N ASP A 238 8.58 3.65 11.33
CA ASP A 238 9.74 2.75 11.39
C ASP A 238 9.48 1.39 10.73
N ARG A 239 9.47 1.35 9.39
CA ARG A 239 9.21 0.14 8.59
C ARG A 239 7.99 -0.64 9.11
N PRO A 240 6.78 -0.15 8.84
CA PRO A 240 5.57 -0.80 9.27
C PRO A 240 5.40 -2.11 8.48
N GLU A 241 5.42 -3.24 9.19
CA GLU A 241 5.33 -4.58 8.63
C GLU A 241 3.96 -5.21 9.00
N GLY A 242 3.97 -6.29 9.78
CA GLY A 242 2.81 -7.10 10.10
C GLY A 242 1.73 -6.34 10.87
N VAL A 243 0.48 -6.62 10.50
CA VAL A 243 -0.71 -6.06 11.12
C VAL A 243 -1.63 -7.19 11.57
N ALA A 244 -2.11 -7.14 12.80
CA ALA A 244 -3.05 -8.11 13.35
C ALA A 244 -4.18 -7.41 14.09
N VAL A 245 -5.39 -7.97 14.02
CA VAL A 245 -6.54 -7.48 14.78
C VAL A 245 -6.98 -8.59 15.72
N ASP A 246 -7.07 -8.27 17.01
CA ASP A 246 -7.71 -9.11 18.00
C ASP A 246 -9.16 -8.62 18.17
N PRO A 247 -10.14 -9.36 17.61
CA PRO A 247 -11.54 -8.96 17.67
C PRO A 247 -12.14 -9.10 19.07
N ASP A 248 -11.60 -9.98 19.92
CA ASP A 248 -12.10 -10.20 21.27
C ASP A 248 -11.63 -9.09 22.21
N ALA A 249 -10.38 -8.65 22.05
CA ALA A 249 -9.82 -7.52 22.79
C ALA A 249 -10.19 -6.15 22.19
N GLY A 250 -10.66 -6.10 20.94
CA GLY A 250 -10.92 -4.86 20.20
C GLY A 250 -9.63 -4.07 19.91
N LYS A 251 -8.51 -4.78 19.75
CA LYS A 251 -7.16 -4.21 19.59
C LYS A 251 -6.59 -4.47 18.21
N LEU A 252 -5.79 -3.54 17.73
CA LEU A 252 -5.04 -3.61 16.48
C LEU A 252 -3.56 -3.52 16.82
N TYR A 253 -2.75 -4.42 16.29
CA TYR A 253 -1.31 -4.48 16.51
C TYR A 253 -0.58 -4.20 15.20
N LEU A 254 0.40 -3.31 15.26
CA LEU A 254 1.29 -2.97 14.14
C LEU A 254 2.74 -3.19 14.58
N SER A 255 3.46 -4.06 13.87
CA SER A 255 4.91 -4.18 14.05
C SER A 255 5.66 -3.11 13.27
N LEU A 256 6.58 -2.42 13.93
CA LEU A 256 7.50 -1.46 13.35
C LEU A 256 8.91 -2.03 13.50
N THR A 257 9.46 -2.61 12.44
CA THR A 257 10.53 -3.61 12.57
C THR A 257 11.90 -3.01 12.88
N LYS A 258 12.21 -1.83 12.32
CA LYS A 258 13.46 -1.07 12.54
C LYS A 258 13.47 0.19 11.68
N ASN A 259 14.29 1.16 12.07
CA ASN A 259 14.67 2.29 11.23
C ASN A 259 16.05 2.85 11.59
N GLN A 260 17.09 2.22 11.06
CA GLN A 260 18.48 2.70 11.19
C GLN A 260 18.73 4.03 10.45
N ARG A 261 17.76 4.57 9.72
CA ARG A 261 17.87 5.87 9.04
C ARG A 261 17.28 7.00 9.88
N ARG A 262 16.60 6.70 10.99
CA ARG A 262 16.01 7.72 11.87
C ARG A 262 17.10 8.44 12.66
N GLY A 263 17.29 9.72 12.34
CA GLY A 263 18.18 10.61 13.09
C GLY A 263 17.60 11.06 14.42
N ALA A 264 18.47 11.53 15.32
CA ALA A 264 18.09 12.06 16.63
C ALA A 264 17.23 13.35 16.55
N ASP A 265 17.27 14.04 15.43
CA ASP A 265 16.47 15.22 15.09
C ASP A 265 15.10 14.88 14.49
N ASN A 266 14.84 13.59 14.21
CA ASN A 266 13.61 13.10 13.58
C ASN A 266 12.96 11.98 14.41
N ILE A 267 13.07 12.05 15.74
CA ILE A 267 12.31 11.18 16.66
C ILE A 267 10.98 11.84 17.04
N ASP A 268 9.99 11.02 17.37
CA ASP A 268 8.69 11.46 17.83
C ASP A 268 8.15 10.51 18.92
N ALA A 269 6.91 10.72 19.37
CA ALA A 269 6.31 9.89 20.42
C ALA A 269 6.15 8.42 20.00
N ALA A 270 5.79 8.15 18.73
CA ALA A 270 5.63 6.80 18.19
C ALA A 270 6.98 6.16 17.78
N HIS A 271 8.00 6.99 17.53
CA HIS A 271 9.34 6.61 17.09
C HIS A 271 10.42 7.27 17.95
N SER A 272 10.53 6.80 19.19
CA SER A 272 11.33 7.47 20.24
C SER A 272 12.83 7.19 20.20
N ARG A 273 13.33 6.42 19.21
CA ARG A 273 14.74 6.01 19.12
C ARG A 273 15.35 6.39 17.79
N ALA A 274 16.47 7.11 17.86
CA ALA A 274 17.38 7.26 16.73
C ALA A 274 18.09 5.92 16.45
N ASP A 275 18.51 5.73 15.20
CA ASP A 275 19.22 4.54 14.73
C ASP A 275 18.54 3.23 15.20
N ASN A 276 17.20 3.18 15.13
CA ASN A 276 16.42 2.10 15.70
C ASN A 276 16.75 0.76 15.01
N LEU A 277 17.50 -0.11 15.68
CA LEU A 277 17.90 -1.44 15.15
C LEU A 277 16.94 -2.57 15.53
N TRP A 278 16.05 -2.33 16.49
CA TRP A 278 15.36 -3.41 17.22
C TRP A 278 13.85 -3.45 16.96
N GLY A 279 13.25 -2.31 16.64
CA GLY A 279 11.81 -2.21 16.39
C GLY A 279 10.93 -2.21 17.63
N GLN A 280 9.63 -2.08 17.40
CA GLN A 280 8.59 -1.99 18.42
C GLN A 280 7.27 -2.56 17.89
N ILE A 281 6.34 -2.84 18.81
CA ILE A 281 4.95 -3.18 18.49
C ILE A 281 4.07 -2.07 19.06
N VAL A 282 3.27 -1.46 18.19
CA VAL A 282 2.27 -0.45 18.56
C VAL A 282 0.92 -1.13 18.65
N GLU A 283 0.20 -0.88 19.74
CA GLU A 283 -1.20 -1.26 19.91
C GLU A 283 -2.09 -0.04 19.62
N LEU A 284 -3.15 -0.20 18.83
CA LEU A 284 -4.15 0.81 18.54
C LEU A 284 -5.51 0.33 19.02
N THR A 285 -6.33 1.28 19.48
CA THR A 285 -7.70 1.03 19.96
C THR A 285 -8.70 1.90 19.21
N ALA A 286 -9.63 1.25 18.52
CA ALA A 286 -10.78 1.92 17.93
C ALA A 286 -11.80 2.28 19.02
N PRO A 287 -12.33 3.52 19.08
CA PRO A 287 -13.27 3.93 20.11
C PRO A 287 -14.54 3.08 20.03
N GLY A 288 -14.88 2.41 21.13
CA GLY A 288 -16.04 1.51 21.19
C GLY A 288 -15.98 0.32 20.22
N GLY A 289 -14.79 -0.02 19.71
CA GLY A 289 -14.63 -1.04 18.66
C GLY A 289 -15.10 -0.59 17.27
N ASP A 290 -15.40 0.70 17.07
CA ASP A 290 -15.78 1.22 15.76
C ASP A 290 -14.54 1.49 14.90
N HIS A 291 -14.19 0.52 14.07
CA HIS A 291 -13.06 0.59 13.16
C HIS A 291 -13.23 1.62 12.05
N THR A 292 -14.39 2.25 11.93
CA THR A 292 -14.65 3.33 10.96
C THR A 292 -14.43 4.73 11.54
N ALA A 293 -14.26 4.84 12.86
CA ALA A 293 -14.06 6.10 13.55
C ALA A 293 -12.86 6.88 12.98
N GLU A 294 -12.98 8.21 12.95
CA GLU A 294 -11.94 9.09 12.40
C GLU A 294 -10.68 9.13 13.27
N ARG A 295 -10.81 8.82 14.56
CA ARG A 295 -9.72 8.85 15.53
C ARG A 295 -9.65 7.60 16.38
N PHE A 296 -8.45 7.05 16.51
CA PHE A 296 -8.11 5.97 17.44
C PHE A 296 -7.19 6.50 18.55
N SER A 297 -6.94 5.69 19.57
CA SER A 297 -5.79 5.87 20.48
C SER A 297 -4.71 4.84 20.19
N TRP A 298 -3.46 5.12 20.58
CA TRP A 298 -2.34 4.19 20.44
C TRP A 298 -1.44 4.18 21.69
N ASP A 299 -0.71 3.08 21.87
CA ASP A 299 0.35 2.90 22.88
C ASP A 299 1.46 1.98 22.33
N ILE A 300 2.67 2.07 22.89
CA ILE A 300 3.76 1.14 22.59
C ILE A 300 3.59 -0.07 23.49
N LEU A 301 3.08 -1.18 22.92
CA LEU A 301 2.94 -2.44 23.64
C LEU A 301 4.30 -3.02 24.03
N VAL A 302 5.24 -3.00 23.08
CA VAL A 302 6.60 -3.54 23.27
C VAL A 302 7.60 -2.63 22.57
N ALA A 303 8.60 -2.16 23.29
CA ALA A 303 9.83 -1.61 22.71
C ALA A 303 10.92 -2.69 22.80
N CYS A 304 11.26 -3.31 21.66
CA CYS A 304 12.28 -4.37 21.61
C CYS A 304 13.68 -3.79 21.87
N GLY A 305 14.64 -4.58 22.37
CA GLY A 305 16.00 -4.10 22.64
C GLY A 305 16.96 -5.19 23.07
#